data_AF-D3YUI6-F1
#
_entry.id   AF-D3YUI6-F1
#
_cell.length_a   1.000
_cell.length_b   1.000
_cell.length_c   1.000
_cell.angle_alpha   90.00
_cell.angle_beta   90.00
_cell.angle_gamma   90.00
#
_symmetry.space_group_name_H-M   'P 1'
#
loop_
_entity.id
_entity.type
_entity.pdbx_description
1 polymer ?
#
loop_
_entity_poly.entity_id
_entity_poly.type
_entity_poly.pdbx_seq_one_letter_code
_entity_poly.pdbx_strand_id
1 'polypeptide(L)'
;MPKMEELAEHGVFLPPNMQGLTDEQIEELKLKDEWGEKCVPSGGSVFTKDEIGRRNGQAPNEKMKQVLKKTVEEAKAIVSKKQVEAGVFVTMEMVKDALDQLRGAVMIVYPMGLPPYDPIRMEFENKEDLSGTQAALEVIQESEAQLWWA
;
A
#
# COMPACT_ATOMS: atom_id res chain seq x y z
N MET A 1 -6.39 -4.69 2.55
CA MET A 1 -5.47 -3.61 2.16
C MET A 1 -5.15 -2.68 3.34
N PRO A 2 -4.64 -3.19 4.48
CA PRO A 2 -4.25 -2.34 5.62
C PRO A 2 -3.10 -1.39 5.24
N LYS A 3 -2.20 -1.81 4.33
CA LYS A 3 -1.04 -1.01 3.89
C LYS A 3 -1.42 0.34 3.26
N MET A 4 -2.54 0.41 2.51
CA MET A 4 -3.02 1.66 1.91
C MET A 4 -3.62 2.63 2.94
N GLU A 5 -4.25 2.10 3.99
CA GLU A 5 -4.80 2.89 5.10
C GLU A 5 -3.65 3.50 5.91
N GLU A 6 -2.61 2.73 6.21
CA GLU A 6 -1.40 3.23 6.85
C GLU A 6 -0.65 4.26 5.99
N LEU A 7 -0.63 4.11 4.65
CA LEU A 7 -0.06 5.12 3.74
C LEU A 7 -0.80 6.46 3.85
N ALA A 8 -2.14 6.41 3.97
CA ALA A 8 -2.94 7.60 4.20
C ALA A 8 -2.69 8.22 5.57
N GLU A 9 -2.37 7.42 6.59
CA GLU A 9 -2.24 7.91 7.97
C GLU A 9 -0.83 8.37 8.34
N HIS A 10 0.20 7.72 7.80
CA HIS A 10 1.60 7.91 8.22
C HIS A 10 2.57 8.19 7.08
N GLY A 11 2.11 8.20 5.82
CA GLY A 11 2.97 8.50 4.68
C GLY A 11 3.76 7.29 4.17
N VAL A 12 4.81 7.55 3.39
CA VAL A 12 5.59 6.50 2.70
C VAL A 12 6.48 5.72 3.66
N PHE A 13 6.89 4.51 3.24
CA PHE A 13 7.86 3.73 4.00
C PHE A 13 9.22 4.43 4.12
N LEU A 14 9.83 4.32 5.30
CA LEU A 14 11.22 4.68 5.51
C LEU A 14 12.16 3.73 4.75
N PRO A 15 13.38 4.18 4.39
CA PRO A 15 14.41 3.30 3.88
C PRO A 15 14.66 2.08 4.81
N PRO A 16 14.92 0.87 4.27
CA PRO A 16 15.08 -0.34 5.09
C PRO A 16 16.15 -0.24 6.18
N ASN A 17 17.20 0.56 5.97
CA ASN A 17 18.26 0.84 6.94
C ASN A 17 17.85 1.80 8.07
N MET A 18 16.68 2.42 8.00
CA MET A 18 16.13 3.34 9.01
C MET A 18 14.93 2.77 9.76
N GLN A 19 14.30 1.70 9.24
CA GLN A 19 13.11 1.11 9.85
C GLN A 19 13.44 0.47 11.20
N GLY A 20 12.64 0.78 12.23
CA GLY A 20 12.80 0.21 13.58
C GLY A 20 13.96 0.76 14.40
N LEU A 21 14.67 1.78 13.89
CA LEU A 21 15.64 2.56 14.66
C LEU A 21 14.93 3.68 15.43
N THR A 22 15.49 4.07 16.58
CA THR A 22 15.01 5.26 17.29
C THR A 22 15.50 6.54 16.63
N ASP A 23 14.82 7.65 16.92
CA ASP A 23 15.18 8.97 16.39
C ASP A 23 16.65 9.33 16.75
N GLU A 24 17.13 8.93 17.94
CA GLU A 24 18.52 9.14 18.36
C GLU A 24 19.53 8.30 17.55
N GLN A 25 19.19 7.03 17.25
CA GLN A 25 20.06 6.15 16.46
C GLN A 25 20.19 6.64 15.02
N ILE A 26 19.10 7.14 14.45
CA ILE A 26 19.09 7.73 13.11
C ILE A 26 20.01 8.96 13.06
N GLU A 27 19.96 9.80 14.09
CA GLU A 27 20.77 11.02 14.20
C GLU A 27 22.27 10.70 14.40
N GLU A 28 22.58 9.72 15.26
CA GLU A 28 23.95 9.24 15.50
C GLU A 28 24.58 8.64 14.23
N LEU A 29 23.81 7.81 13.51
CA LEU A 29 24.23 7.19 12.25
C LEU A 29 24.16 8.15 11.05
N LYS A 30 23.65 9.37 11.25
CA LYS A 30 23.44 10.40 10.22
C LYS A 30 22.66 9.88 9.00
N LEU A 31 21.70 9.00 9.24
CA LEU A 31 20.86 8.45 8.19
C LEU A 31 19.87 9.51 7.71
N LYS A 32 19.62 9.55 6.40
CA LYS A 32 18.71 10.51 5.78
C LYS A 32 17.70 9.78 4.92
N ASP A 33 16.45 10.22 5.03
CA ASP A 33 15.38 9.77 4.14
C ASP A 33 15.46 10.52 2.81
N GLU A 34 16.19 9.95 1.85
CA GLU A 34 16.29 10.51 0.49
C GLU A 34 14.97 10.47 -0.29
N TRP A 35 14.02 9.64 0.14
CA TRP A 35 12.75 9.46 -0.52
C TRP A 35 11.66 10.35 0.06
N GLY A 36 11.77 10.77 1.32
CA GLY A 36 10.85 11.73 1.94
C GLY A 36 10.73 13.05 1.18
N GLU A 37 11.82 13.54 0.58
CA GLU A 37 11.81 14.76 -0.24
C GLU A 37 11.32 14.53 -1.68
N LYS A 38 11.42 13.29 -2.19
CA LYS A 38 11.00 12.93 -3.56
C LYS A 38 9.53 12.53 -3.62
N CYS A 39 9.07 11.79 -2.64
CA CYS A 39 7.72 11.24 -2.53
C CYS A 39 6.83 12.14 -1.68
N VAL A 40 6.76 13.42 -2.02
CA VAL A 40 5.90 14.38 -1.33
C VAL A 40 4.47 14.24 -1.82
N PRO A 41 3.48 14.14 -0.92
CA PRO A 41 2.09 14.06 -1.33
C PRO A 41 1.57 15.36 -1.95
N SER A 42 0.63 15.24 -2.88
CA SER A 42 -0.05 16.34 -3.56
C SER A 42 -0.73 17.27 -2.55
N GLY A 43 -0.32 18.54 -2.56
CA GLY A 43 -0.84 19.54 -1.63
C GLY A 43 -0.21 19.50 -0.24
N GLY A 44 0.97 18.89 -0.10
CA GLY A 44 1.78 18.91 1.12
C GLY A 44 1.46 17.78 2.09
N SER A 45 2.35 17.62 3.08
CA SER A 45 2.26 16.60 4.13
C SER A 45 1.86 17.20 5.48
N VAL A 46 1.29 16.34 6.33
CA VAL A 46 0.98 16.62 7.73
C VAL A 46 1.71 15.57 8.56
N PHE A 47 2.54 16.02 9.50
CA PHE A 47 3.32 15.12 10.33
C PHE A 47 2.41 14.32 11.27
N THR A 48 2.42 13.00 11.12
CA THR A 48 1.66 12.03 11.92
C THR A 48 2.60 10.87 12.23
N LYS A 49 3.19 10.85 13.43
CA LYS A 49 4.20 9.85 13.82
C LYS A 49 3.63 8.43 13.68
N ASP A 50 4.42 7.54 13.09
CA ASP A 50 4.17 6.10 13.08
C ASP A 50 4.76 5.50 14.36
N GLU A 51 3.92 4.92 15.20
CA GLU A 51 4.35 4.29 16.46
C GLU A 51 5.23 3.05 16.23
N ILE A 52 5.10 2.42 15.05
CA ILE A 52 5.86 1.22 14.67
C ILE A 52 7.24 1.60 14.11
N GLY A 53 7.43 2.84 13.66
CA GLY A 53 8.71 3.33 13.11
C GLY A 53 9.06 2.73 11.75
N ARG A 54 8.05 2.40 10.93
CA ARG A 54 8.23 1.87 9.57
C ARG A 54 8.04 2.93 8.49
N ARG A 55 7.20 3.93 8.75
CA ARG A 55 6.87 5.03 7.84
C ARG A 55 7.46 6.33 8.34
N ASN A 56 7.65 7.27 7.41
CA ASN A 56 8.34 8.53 7.70
C ASN A 56 7.48 9.56 8.46
N GLY A 57 6.20 9.25 8.68
CA GLY A 57 5.25 10.11 9.36
C GLY A 57 4.75 11.29 8.52
N GLN A 58 5.17 11.42 7.26
CA GLN A 58 4.75 12.51 6.37
C GLN A 58 3.44 12.12 5.67
N ALA A 59 2.33 12.18 6.42
CA ALA A 59 1.03 11.77 5.91
C ALA A 59 0.46 12.77 4.88
N PRO A 60 -0.35 12.33 3.90
CA PRO A 60 -1.07 13.23 3.01
C PRO A 60 -2.02 14.18 3.77
N ASN A 61 -2.39 15.30 3.16
CA ASN A 61 -3.46 16.17 3.70
C ASN A 61 -4.82 15.44 3.70
N GLU A 62 -5.77 15.96 4.49
CA GLU A 62 -7.09 15.34 4.70
C GLU A 62 -7.83 15.01 3.39
N LYS A 63 -7.76 15.91 2.40
CA LYS A 63 -8.38 15.69 1.09
C LYS A 63 -7.76 14.49 0.37
N MET A 64 -6.43 14.37 0.38
CA MET A 64 -5.73 13.24 -0.24
C MET A 64 -5.89 11.94 0.54
N LYS A 65 -5.99 12.00 1.88
CA LYS A 65 -6.35 10.83 2.70
C LYS A 65 -7.71 10.28 2.28
N GLN A 66 -8.70 11.15 2.07
CA GLN A 66 -10.03 10.77 1.62
C GLN A 66 -10.02 10.13 0.24
N VAL A 67 -9.18 10.60 -0.70
CA VAL A 67 -9.00 9.95 -2.00
C VAL A 67 -8.55 8.50 -1.82
N LEU A 68 -7.50 8.24 -1.04
CA LEU A 68 -7.02 6.88 -0.79
C LEU A 68 -8.07 6.01 -0.08
N LYS A 69 -8.69 6.52 0.99
CA LYS A 69 -9.69 5.77 1.77
C LYS A 69 -10.90 5.41 0.91
N LYS A 70 -11.42 6.36 0.12
CA LYS A 70 -12.57 6.13 -0.77
C LYS A 70 -12.25 5.09 -1.85
N THR A 71 -11.09 5.20 -2.50
CA THR A 71 -10.72 4.22 -3.53
C THR A 71 -10.50 2.82 -2.96
N VAL A 72 -9.95 2.71 -1.73
CA VAL A 72 -9.86 1.43 -1.02
C VAL A 72 -11.24 0.84 -0.71
N GLU A 73 -12.20 1.66 -0.29
CA GLU A 73 -13.58 1.20 -0.06
C GLU A 73 -14.27 0.75 -1.35
N GLU A 74 -14.10 1.50 -2.44
CA GLU A 74 -14.62 1.15 -3.77
C GLU A 74 -14.04 -0.18 -4.26
N ALA A 75 -12.71 -0.35 -4.17
CA ALA A 75 -12.05 -1.60 -4.55
C ALA A 75 -12.51 -2.79 -3.69
N LYS A 76 -12.67 -2.59 -2.36
CA LYS A 76 -13.23 -3.61 -1.45
C LYS A 76 -14.68 -3.96 -1.80
N ALA A 77 -15.48 -2.99 -2.25
CA ALA A 77 -16.87 -3.23 -2.66
C ALA A 77 -16.96 -4.12 -3.91
N ILE A 78 -16.04 -3.96 -4.87
CA ILE A 78 -15.99 -4.75 -6.11
C ILE A 78 -15.80 -6.24 -5.83
N VAL A 79 -14.99 -6.60 -4.83
CA VAL A 79 -14.72 -8.00 -4.45
C VAL A 79 -15.52 -8.48 -3.23
N SER A 80 -16.51 -7.68 -2.80
CA SER A 80 -17.31 -7.99 -1.61
C SER A 80 -18.28 -9.14 -1.86
N LYS A 81 -18.56 -9.92 -0.81
CA LYS A 81 -19.61 -10.95 -0.81
C LYS A 81 -20.99 -10.41 -1.20
N LYS A 82 -21.23 -9.11 -0.99
CA LYS A 82 -22.46 -8.43 -1.40
C LYS A 82 -22.72 -8.52 -2.91
N GLN A 83 -21.68 -8.63 -3.73
CA GLN A 83 -21.83 -8.82 -5.18
C GLN A 83 -22.50 -10.16 -5.51
N VAL A 84 -22.19 -11.20 -4.74
CA VAL A 84 -22.81 -12.53 -4.89
C VAL A 84 -24.30 -12.45 -4.55
N GLU A 85 -24.66 -11.76 -3.46
CA GLU A 85 -26.07 -11.53 -3.09
C GLU A 85 -26.83 -10.72 -4.16
N ALA A 86 -26.15 -9.81 -4.84
CA ALA A 86 -26.68 -9.03 -5.95
C ALA A 86 -26.69 -9.78 -7.30
N GLY A 87 -26.20 -11.02 -7.34
CA GLY A 87 -26.11 -11.82 -8.58
C GLY A 87 -25.06 -11.31 -9.58
N VAL A 88 -24.11 -10.49 -9.12
CA VAL A 88 -23.03 -9.94 -9.95
C VAL A 88 -21.81 -10.86 -9.85
N PHE A 89 -21.39 -11.41 -10.99
CA PHE A 89 -20.18 -12.22 -11.08
C PHE A 89 -18.95 -11.33 -11.08
N VAL A 90 -18.02 -11.61 -10.17
CA VAL A 90 -16.71 -10.95 -10.17
C VAL A 90 -15.87 -11.54 -11.30
N THR A 91 -15.44 -10.69 -12.24
CA THR A 91 -14.56 -11.08 -13.34
C THR A 91 -13.13 -10.61 -13.09
N MET A 92 -12.16 -11.25 -13.75
CA MET A 92 -10.75 -10.80 -13.70
C MET A 92 -10.57 -9.37 -14.23
N GLU A 93 -11.44 -8.91 -15.12
CA GLU A 93 -11.47 -7.52 -15.61
C GLU A 93 -11.85 -6.56 -14.49
N MET A 94 -12.91 -6.85 -13.73
CA MET A 94 -13.31 -6.02 -12.57
C MET A 94 -12.20 -5.94 -11.50
N VAL A 95 -11.46 -7.04 -11.29
CA VAL A 95 -10.32 -7.05 -10.36
C VAL A 95 -9.17 -6.18 -10.88
N LYS A 96 -8.86 -6.26 -12.18
CA LYS A 96 -7.85 -5.42 -12.81
C LYS A 96 -8.23 -3.93 -12.73
N ASP A 97 -9.48 -3.60 -13.01
CA ASP A 97 -9.99 -2.23 -12.92
C ASP A 97 -9.89 -1.69 -11.50
N ALA A 98 -10.23 -2.51 -10.49
CA ALA A 98 -10.08 -2.13 -9.09
C ALA A 98 -8.61 -1.87 -8.70
N LEU A 99 -7.68 -2.69 -9.20
CA LEU A 99 -6.25 -2.49 -8.99
C LEU A 99 -5.75 -1.22 -9.69
N ASP A 100 -6.20 -0.95 -10.91
CA ASP A 100 -5.83 0.25 -11.66
C ASP A 100 -6.39 1.53 -11.04
N GLN A 101 -7.60 1.47 -10.47
CA GLN A 101 -8.15 2.56 -9.65
C GLN A 101 -7.26 2.87 -8.45
N LEU A 102 -6.79 1.85 -7.73
CA LEU A 102 -5.89 2.02 -6.59
C LEU A 102 -4.54 2.61 -7.02
N ARG A 103 -3.95 2.12 -8.12
CA ARG A 103 -2.73 2.69 -8.71
C ARG A 103 -2.94 4.17 -9.08
N GLY A 104 -4.07 4.49 -9.70
CA GLY A 104 -4.44 5.86 -10.05
C GLY A 104 -4.57 6.76 -8.82
N ALA A 105 -5.20 6.28 -7.74
CA ALA A 105 -5.30 7.01 -6.48
C ALA A 105 -3.93 7.27 -5.85
N VAL A 106 -3.03 6.28 -5.85
CA VAL A 106 -1.64 6.49 -5.38
C VAL A 106 -0.93 7.52 -6.25
N MET A 107 -1.11 7.52 -7.57
CA MET A 107 -0.48 8.50 -8.45
C MET A 107 -1.04 9.92 -8.27
N ILE A 108 -2.32 10.06 -7.95
CA ILE A 108 -2.92 11.37 -7.61
C ILE A 108 -2.32 11.90 -6.31
N VAL A 109 -2.19 11.04 -5.29
CA VAL A 109 -1.67 11.46 -3.99
C VAL A 109 -0.16 11.62 -4.01
N TYR A 110 0.58 10.77 -4.73
CA TYR A 110 2.03 10.80 -4.86
C TYR A 110 2.41 10.82 -6.36
N PRO A 111 2.42 12.01 -6.99
CA PRO A 111 2.69 12.15 -8.43
C PRO A 111 4.06 11.64 -8.87
N MET A 112 5.05 11.70 -7.97
CA MET A 112 6.40 11.19 -8.19
C MET A 112 6.52 9.68 -7.88
N GLY A 113 5.41 9.02 -7.58
CA GLY A 113 5.34 7.63 -7.17
C GLY A 113 5.77 7.40 -5.72
N LEU A 114 5.75 6.13 -5.34
CA LEU A 114 6.21 5.64 -4.04
C LEU A 114 7.67 5.15 -4.13
N PRO A 115 8.38 5.06 -3.00
CA PRO A 115 9.71 4.46 -2.97
C PRO A 115 9.70 3.04 -3.56
N PRO A 116 10.78 2.58 -4.22
CA PRO A 116 10.84 1.27 -4.88
C PRO A 116 10.72 0.10 -3.91
N TYR A 117 11.09 0.32 -2.65
CA TYR A 117 10.97 -0.64 -1.56
C TYR A 117 9.65 -0.52 -0.78
N ASP A 118 8.76 0.40 -1.16
CA ASP A 118 7.46 0.52 -0.49
C ASP A 118 6.62 -0.73 -0.82
N PRO A 119 6.08 -1.45 0.18
CA PRO A 119 5.30 -2.66 -0.05
C PRO A 119 4.13 -2.48 -1.01
N ILE A 120 3.49 -1.30 -1.02
CA ILE A 120 2.36 -1.01 -1.91
C ILE A 120 2.82 -0.98 -3.37
N ARG A 121 4.00 -0.40 -3.62
CA ARG A 121 4.57 -0.37 -4.96
C ARG A 121 5.03 -1.76 -5.40
N MET A 122 5.66 -2.52 -4.51
CA MET A 122 6.08 -3.89 -4.80
C MET A 122 4.88 -4.79 -5.11
N GLU A 123 3.78 -4.65 -4.36
CA GLU A 123 2.49 -5.31 -4.62
C GLU A 123 1.97 -4.96 -6.02
N PHE A 124 1.90 -3.67 -6.36
CA PHE A 124 1.39 -3.24 -7.66
C PHE A 124 2.26 -3.68 -8.84
N GLU A 125 3.56 -3.82 -8.65
CA GLU A 125 4.51 -4.26 -9.67
C GLU A 125 4.72 -5.79 -9.70
N ASN A 126 4.03 -6.56 -8.84
CA ASN A 126 4.25 -8.00 -8.64
C ASN A 126 5.73 -8.35 -8.37
N LYS A 127 6.41 -7.51 -7.58
CA LYS A 127 7.82 -7.67 -7.18
C LYS A 127 7.99 -7.91 -5.69
N GLU A 128 6.89 -8.20 -5.02
CA GLU A 128 6.91 -8.56 -3.60
C GLU A 128 7.69 -9.86 -3.39
N ASP A 129 8.60 -9.83 -2.42
CA ASP A 129 9.26 -11.04 -1.96
C ASP A 129 8.46 -11.62 -0.80
N LEU A 130 7.81 -12.76 -1.05
CA LEU A 130 7.05 -13.49 -0.05
C LEU A 130 7.93 -14.53 0.68
N SER A 131 9.19 -14.72 0.28
CA SER A 131 10.06 -15.75 0.84
C SER A 131 10.21 -15.60 2.36
N GLY A 132 10.10 -16.72 3.09
CA GLY A 132 10.17 -16.73 4.55
C GLY A 132 8.97 -16.09 5.28
N THR A 133 7.94 -15.61 4.56
CA THR A 133 6.71 -15.08 5.17
C THR A 133 5.63 -16.16 5.29
N GLN A 134 4.68 -15.97 6.23
CA GLN A 134 3.50 -16.84 6.32
C GLN A 134 2.64 -16.78 5.05
N ALA A 135 2.60 -15.62 4.37
CA ALA A 135 1.85 -15.44 3.13
C ALA A 135 2.36 -16.35 1.99
N ALA A 136 3.66 -16.70 1.96
CA ALA A 136 4.18 -17.64 0.97
C ALA A 136 3.54 -19.04 1.07
N LEU A 137 3.06 -19.44 2.26
CA LEU A 137 2.38 -20.74 2.44
C LEU A 137 0.96 -20.74 1.84
N GLU A 138 0.38 -19.56 1.61
CA GLU A 138 -0.96 -19.41 1.04
C GLU A 138 -0.93 -19.26 -0.49
N VAL A 139 0.26 -19.13 -1.09
CA VAL A 139 0.41 -19.02 -2.54
C VAL A 139 0.24 -20.39 -3.18
N ILE A 140 -0.83 -20.55 -3.96
CA ILE A 140 -1.07 -21.75 -4.78
C ILE A 140 -0.59 -21.44 -6.20
N GLN A 141 0.29 -22.28 -6.75
CA GLN A 141 0.73 -22.13 -8.13
C GLN A 141 -0.45 -22.39 -9.09
N GLU A 142 -0.59 -21.58 -10.14
CA GLU A 142 -1.71 -21.71 -11.09
C GLU A 142 -1.83 -23.13 -11.69
N SER A 143 -0.70 -23.81 -11.90
CA SER A 143 -0.66 -25.19 -12.39
C SER A 143 -1.14 -26.25 -11.39
N GLU A 144 -1.09 -25.93 -10.09
CA GLU A 144 -1.49 -26.81 -9.00
C GLU A 144 -2.88 -26.45 -8.45
N ALA A 145 -3.41 -25.29 -8.83
CA ALA A 145 -4.70 -24.80 -8.38
C ALA A 145 -5.86 -25.64 -8.95
N GLN A 146 -6.62 -26.30 -8.06
CA GLN A 146 -7.85 -27.02 -8.41
C GLN A 146 -8.98 -26.59 -7.49
N LEU A 147 -10.16 -26.35 -8.06
CA LEU A 147 -11.36 -26.06 -7.29
C LEU A 147 -12.12 -27.37 -7.06
N TRP A 148 -12.31 -27.76 -5.79
CA TRP A 148 -13.19 -28.86 -5.44
C TRP A 148 -14.52 -28.29 -4.96
N TRP A 149 -15.61 -28.71 -5.59
CA TRP A 149 -16.96 -28.39 -5.14
C TRP A 149 -17.63 -29.67 -4.64
N ALA A 150 -18.33 -29.58 -3.51
CA ALA A 150 -19.18 -30.63 -2.93
C ALA A 150 -20.53 -30.04 -2.59
#